data_AF-A0A2L1JDT7-F1
#
_entry.id   AF-A0A2L1JDT7-F1
#
_cell.length_a   1.000
_cell.length_b   1.000
_cell.length_c   1.000
_cell.angle_alpha   90.00
_cell.angle_beta   90.00
_cell.angle_gamma   90.00
#
_symmetry.space_group_name_H-M   'P 1'
#
loop_
_entity.id
_entity.type
_entity.pdbx_description
1 polymer ?
#
loop_
_entity_poly.entity_id
_entity_poly.type
_entity_poly.pdbx_seq_one_letter_code
_entity_poly.pdbx_strand_id
1 'polypeptide(L)' 'MLALQQKSMIKLTAGTVALFMDSLPPNLLESFKDDTFAKSELFRGLVDAFPQMKLEGKNGFKSKSGLMEYRYD' A
#
# COMPACT_ATOMS: atom_id res chain seq x y z
N MET A 1 -19.65 0.86 7.01
CA MET A 1 -18.33 1.36 6.60
C MET A 1 -18.22 2.89 6.73
N LEU A 2 -18.68 3.48 7.86
CA LEU A 2 -18.82 4.95 8.03
C LEU A 2 -18.33 5.51 9.38
N ALA A 3 -18.02 4.67 10.37
CA ALA A 3 -17.72 5.12 11.73
C ALA A 3 -16.44 5.96 11.86
N LEU A 4 -15.42 5.67 11.03
CA LEU A 4 -14.13 6.39 11.06
C LEU A 4 -14.20 7.75 10.36
N GLN A 5 -14.96 7.84 9.26
CA GLN A 5 -15.21 9.10 8.55
C GLN A 5 -16.10 10.03 9.41
N GLN A 6 -17.11 9.49 10.09
CA GLN A 6 -17.97 10.25 11.00
C GLN A 6 -17.21 10.79 12.22
N LYS A 7 -16.13 10.13 12.64
CA LYS A 7 -15.24 10.60 13.71
C LYS A 7 -14.19 11.60 13.22
N SER A 8 -14.28 12.05 11.96
CA SER A 8 -13.33 12.95 11.31
C SER A 8 -11.88 12.43 11.30
N MET A 9 -11.66 11.12 11.47
CA MET A 9 -10.32 10.52 11.54
C MET A 9 -9.75 10.23 10.16
N ILE A 10 -10.62 10.02 9.17
CA ILE A 10 -10.23 9.73 7.79
C ILE A 10 -11.06 10.55 6.80
N LYS A 11 -10.42 10.95 5.69
CA LYS A 11 -11.07 11.47 4.48
C LYS A 11 -10.99 10.40 3.41
N LEU A 12 -12.15 9.92 2.98
CA LEU A 12 -12.29 9.08 1.80
C LEU A 12 -12.53 9.99 0.60
N THR A 13 -11.59 10.01 -0.33
CA THR A 13 -11.77 10.61 -1.67
C THR A 13 -11.69 9.45 -2.66
N ALA A 14 -12.43 9.46 -3.77
CA ALA A 14 -12.60 8.30 -4.68
C ALA A 14 -11.29 7.50 -4.93
N GLY A 15 -11.11 6.39 -4.19
CA GLY A 15 -9.94 5.50 -4.28
C GLY A 15 -8.76 5.78 -3.33
N THR A 16 -8.79 6.86 -2.54
CA THR A 16 -7.71 7.27 -1.63
C THR A 16 -8.23 7.56 -0.22
N VAL A 17 -7.55 7.01 0.78
CA VAL A 17 -7.81 7.28 2.20
C VAL A 17 -6.74 8.23 2.72
N ALA A 18 -7.12 9.41 3.18
CA ALA A 18 -6.24 10.34 3.89
C ALA A 18 -6.56 10.34 5.38
N LEU A 19 -5.53 10.30 6.23
CA LEU A 19 -5.66 10.35 7.69
C LEU A 19 -5.57 11.81 8.17
N PHE A 20 -6.42 12.17 9.12
CA PHE A 20 -6.36 13.48 9.79
C PHE A 20 -5.58 13.36 11.10
N MET A 21 -4.28 13.66 11.05
CA MET A 21 -3.35 13.56 12.19
C MET A 21 -3.81 14.31 13.44
N ASP A 22 -4.48 15.45 13.28
CA ASP A 22 -4.91 16.29 14.41
C ASP A 22 -6.11 15.71 15.18
N SER A 23 -6.83 14.77 14.57
CA SER A 23 -8.03 14.13 15.15
C SER A 23 -7.77 12.72 15.68
N LEU A 24 -6.53 12.25 15.54
CA LEU A 24 -6.15 10.89 15.87
C LEU A 24 -5.90 10.73 17.39
N PRO A 25 -6.46 9.68 18.02
CA PRO A 25 -6.15 9.37 19.40
C PRO A 25 -4.64 9.12 19.59
N PRO A 26 -4.04 9.59 20.71
CA PRO A 26 -2.59 9.55 20.91
C PRO A 26 -2.04 8.11 20.93
N ASN A 27 -2.79 7.15 21.45
CA ASN A 27 -2.44 5.73 21.43
C ASN A 27 -2.32 5.17 20.00
N LEU A 28 -3.15 5.64 19.06
CA LEU A 28 -3.07 5.22 17.67
C LEU A 28 -1.85 5.86 16.98
N LEU A 29 -1.55 7.11 17.35
CA LEU A 29 -0.39 7.83 16.85
C LEU A 29 0.93 7.17 17.26
N GLU A 30 1.01 6.66 18.49
CA GLU A 30 2.14 5.85 18.98
C GLU A 30 2.26 4.54 18.19
N SER A 31 1.14 3.83 17.97
CA SER A 31 1.18 2.58 17.19
C SER A 31 1.69 2.77 15.75
N PHE A 32 1.38 3.90 15.11
CA PHE A 32 1.91 4.23 13.79
C PHE A 32 3.39 4.66 13.82
N LYS A 33 3.84 5.25 14.93
CA LYS A 33 5.27 5.56 15.10
C LYS A 33 6.10 4.28 15.26
N ASP A 34 5.55 3.27 15.90
CA ASP A 34 6.22 2.00 16.11
C ASP A 34 6.08 1.03 14.93
N ASP A 35 5.21 1.34 13.96
CA ASP A 35 5.12 0.58 12.71
C ASP A 35 6.40 0.70 11.88
N THR A 36 7.14 -0.40 11.84
CA THR A 36 8.38 -0.57 11.08
C THR A 36 8.13 -1.05 9.66
N PHE A 37 6.99 -1.71 9.41
CA PHE A 37 6.67 -2.29 8.11
C PHE A 37 6.26 -1.22 7.11
N ALA A 38 5.36 -0.30 7.48
CA ALA A 38 4.97 0.81 6.59
C ALA A 38 6.15 1.74 6.23
N LYS A 39 7.19 1.75 7.05
CA LYS A 39 8.44 2.51 6.81
C LYS A 39 9.52 1.71 6.07
N SER A 40 9.27 0.42 5.85
CA SER A 40 10.25 -0.45 5.19
C SER A 40 10.35 -0.16 3.69
N GLU A 41 11.55 -0.35 3.16
CA GLU A 41 11.80 -0.29 1.71
C GLU A 41 10.93 -1.30 0.93
N LEU A 42 10.57 -2.42 1.57
CA LEU A 42 9.72 -3.43 0.97
C LEU A 42 8.30 -2.89 0.75
N PHE A 43 7.69 -2.28 1.76
CA PHE A 43 6.37 -1.66 1.64
C PHE A 43 6.38 -0.53 0.60
N ARG A 44 7.42 0.30 0.61
CA ARG A 44 7.60 1.36 -0.39
C ARG A 44 7.70 0.79 -1.80
N GLY A 45 8.46 -0.29 -1.99
CA GLY A 45 8.53 -1.01 -3.25
C GLY A 45 7.18 -1.53 -3.72
N LEU A 46 6.36 -2.06 -2.80
CA LEU A 46 5.02 -2.57 -3.11
C LEU A 46 4.01 -1.47 -3.49
N VAL A 47 4.07 -0.31 -2.84
CA VAL A 47 3.08 0.76 -3.04
C VAL A 47 3.47 1.72 -4.15
N ASP A 48 4.76 2.05 -4.30
CA ASP A 48 5.22 3.04 -5.27
C ASP A 48 5.69 2.39 -6.57
N ALA A 49 6.53 1.36 -6.48
CA ALA A 49 7.23 0.82 -7.64
C ALA A 49 6.45 -0.31 -8.33
N PHE A 50 5.83 -1.20 -7.56
CA PHE A 50 5.16 -2.39 -8.09
C PHE A 50 3.94 -2.07 -8.98
N PRO A 51 3.06 -1.10 -8.64
CA PRO A 51 1.91 -0.79 -9.48
C PRO A 51 2.29 -0.17 -10.83
N GLN A 52 3.46 0.46 -10.91
CA GLN A 52 3.98 1.07 -12.13
C GLN A 52 4.77 0.06 -12.99
N MET A 53 5.08 -1.12 -12.44
CA MET A 53 5.89 -2.12 -13.12
C MET A 53 5.06 -2.91 -14.14
N LYS A 54 5.53 -2.93 -15.39
CA LYS A 54 4.98 -3.84 -16.40
C LYS A 54 5.34 -5.28 -16.04
N LEU A 55 4.37 -6.03 -15.54
CA LEU A 55 4.55 -7.44 -15.19
C LEU A 55 4.72 -8.33 -16.42
N GLU A 56 4.04 -7.97 -17.52
CA GLU A 56 3.92 -8.78 -18.72
C GLU A 56 4.63 -8.17 -19.94
N GLY A 57 4.73 -8.96 -21.01
CA GLY A 57 5.40 -8.60 -22.26
C GLY A 57 6.88 -8.97 -22.31
N LYS A 58 7.47 -8.86 -23.50
CA LYS A 58 8.86 -9.30 -23.78
C LYS A 58 9.93 -8.66 -22.90
N ASN A 59 9.66 -7.46 -22.39
CA ASN A 59 10.54 -6.73 -21.47
C ASN A 59 9.94 -6.57 -20.06
N GLY A 60 8.84 -7.26 -19.76
CA GLY A 60 8.15 -7.22 -18.47
C GLY A 60 8.89 -7.98 -17.38
N PHE A 61 8.55 -7.69 -16.13
CA PHE A 61 9.23 -8.26 -14.96
C PHE A 61 9.24 -9.78 -14.97
N LYS A 62 8.11 -10.44 -15.29
CA LYS A 62 8.01 -11.91 -15.38
C LYS A 62 9.03 -12.52 -16.36
N SER A 63 9.24 -11.86 -17.49
CA SER A 63 10.22 -12.30 -18.51
C SER A 63 11.66 -12.05 -18.11
N LYS A 64 11.93 -10.98 -17.34
CA LYS A 64 13.28 -10.62 -16.89
C LYS A 64 13.74 -11.42 -15.67
N SER A 65 12.80 -11.76 -14.77
CA SER A 65 13.09 -12.50 -13.54
C SER A 65 13.01 -14.02 -13.71
N GLY A 66 12.57 -14.51 -14.88
CA GLY A 66 12.38 -15.94 -15.11
C GLY A 66 11.23 -16.56 -14.32
N LEU A 67 10.34 -15.73 -13.75
CA LEU A 67 9.14 -16.15 -13.01
C LEU A 67 8.02 -16.74 -13.91
N MET A 68 8.35 -17.23 -15.10
CA MET A 68 7.35 -17.73 -16.05
C MET A 68 6.74 -19.05 -15.57
N GLU A 69 5.53 -18.92 -15.05
CA GLU A 69 4.33 -19.73 -15.25
C GLU A 69 4.56 -21.21 -15.56
N TYR A 70 4.39 -22.05 -14.54
CA TYR A 70 4.06 -23.46 -14.72
C TYR A 70 2.79 -23.52 -15.58
N ARG A 71 2.94 -23.86 -16.86
CA ARG A 71 1.81 -24.22 -17.71
C ARG A 71 1.37 -25.59 -17.25
N TYR A 72 0.23 -25.66 -16.57
CA TYR A 72 -0.46 -26.94 -16.39
C TYR A 72 -1.00 -27.32 -17.77
N ASP A 73 -0.49 -28.44 -18.30
CA ASP A 73 -1.06 -29.14 -19.47
C ASP A 73 -2.47 -29.66 -19.16
#